data_AF-A0A1E3HT17-F1
#
_entry.id   AF-A0A1E3HT17-F1
#
_cell.length_a   1.000
_cell.length_b   1.000
_cell.length_c   1.000
_cell.angle_alpha   90.00
_cell.angle_beta   90.00
_cell.angle_gamma   90.00
#
_symmetry.space_group_name_H-M   'P 1'
#
loop_
_entity.id
_entity.type
_entity.pdbx_description
1 polymer ?
#
loop_
_entity_poly.entity_id
_entity_poly.type
_entity_poly.pdbx_seq_one_letter_code
_entity_poly.pdbx_strand_id
1 'polypeptide(L)'
;MSTPVAPRPIPVALLGLGGVGKAILSQLLSPPLASRFQLVLIANSRQSLSLPLPASPLTPSNYQPILEKYGTALDVPSVVSVLSTHPDAPGIFIDSTGSDVIPGMYPQILSMGVHIVTPNKKGFSGSEALYKSITEKSFPNTPVTVYGESTVGAGLPIIQTLKDLVGTGDEIEKIEGVFSGTLSYIFNEFSKPEGSTVKFSDVVKIAKEKGYTEPDPRDDLSGSDVARKLSILARLVPTAPALPEGYASIPTQSLVPDVLSNASTKEEYLERLEEGDSFFANLREEAQKEGKVVRYVGVLDVKEGKVEAKLAK
;
A
#
# COMPACT_ATOMS: atom_id res chain seq x y z
N MET A 1 15.66 45.29 4.56
CA MET A 1 14.94 44.14 3.99
C MET A 1 15.57 42.88 4.57
N SER A 2 14.88 42.16 5.43
CA SER A 2 15.36 40.87 5.93
C SER A 2 15.44 39.90 4.74
N THR A 3 16.61 39.32 4.52
CA THR A 3 16.78 38.22 3.57
C THR A 3 15.77 37.11 3.91
N PRO A 4 15.04 36.55 2.93
CA PRO A 4 14.19 35.40 3.19
C PRO A 4 15.06 34.29 3.75
N VAL A 5 14.81 33.87 4.99
CA VAL A 5 15.44 32.68 5.56
C VAL A 5 14.95 31.51 4.71
N ALA A 6 15.86 30.85 4.00
CA ALA A 6 15.51 29.63 3.28
C ALA A 6 14.85 28.65 4.26
N PRO A 7 13.69 28.06 3.93
CA PRO A 7 13.03 27.14 4.85
C PRO A 7 13.99 26.01 5.20
N ARG A 8 14.16 25.76 6.51
CA ARG A 8 15.04 24.70 7.00
C ARG A 8 14.48 23.33 6.59
N PRO A 9 15.34 22.34 6.26
CA PRO A 9 14.86 21.00 5.93
C PRO A 9 14.08 20.38 7.09
N ILE A 10 12.97 19.71 6.78
CA ILE A 10 12.11 19.05 7.78
C ILE A 10 12.74 17.70 8.18
N PRO A 11 12.88 17.38 9.48
CA PRO A 11 13.44 16.11 9.90
C PRO A 11 12.53 14.93 9.54
N VAL A 12 13.09 13.86 8.98
CA VAL A 12 12.36 12.66 8.58
C VAL A 12 13.06 11.38 9.04
N ALA A 13 12.28 10.41 9.52
CA ALA A 13 12.76 9.06 9.81
C ALA A 13 12.09 8.06 8.86
N LEU A 14 12.89 7.20 8.23
CA LEU A 14 12.41 6.19 7.30
C LEU A 14 12.47 4.79 7.91
N LEU A 15 11.31 4.19 8.13
CA LEU A 15 11.18 2.79 8.53
C LEU A 15 10.77 1.94 7.32
N GLY A 16 11.44 0.80 7.16
CA GLY A 16 11.27 -0.08 6.02
C GLY A 16 12.26 0.23 4.93
N LEU A 17 13.20 -0.70 4.71
CA LEU A 17 14.23 -0.63 3.66
C LEU A 17 14.05 -1.76 2.63
N GLY A 18 12.78 -2.10 2.34
CA GLY A 18 12.40 -2.98 1.23
C GLY A 18 12.42 -2.25 -0.12
N GLY A 19 11.80 -2.80 -1.17
CA GLY A 19 11.81 -2.20 -2.51
C GLY A 19 11.38 -0.72 -2.54
N VAL A 20 10.21 -0.43 -1.97
CA VAL A 20 9.68 0.95 -1.87
C VAL A 20 10.56 1.82 -0.97
N GLY A 21 10.95 1.32 0.19
CA GLY A 21 11.79 2.05 1.15
C GLY A 21 13.15 2.45 0.58
N LYS A 22 13.80 1.58 -0.18
CA LYS A 22 15.05 1.89 -0.88
C LYS A 22 14.88 2.99 -1.92
N ALA A 23 13.76 2.99 -2.65
CA ALA A 23 13.45 4.04 -3.61
C ALA A 23 13.21 5.39 -2.89
N ILE A 24 12.46 5.39 -1.77
CA ILE A 24 12.26 6.58 -0.93
C ILE A 24 13.61 7.09 -0.40
N LEU A 25 14.46 6.21 0.14
CA LEU A 25 15.79 6.57 0.63
C LEU A 25 16.63 7.26 -0.46
N SER A 26 16.66 6.68 -1.66
CA SER A 26 17.39 7.26 -2.80
C SER A 26 16.89 8.67 -3.14
N GLN A 27 15.57 8.86 -3.14
CA GLN A 27 14.97 10.17 -3.39
C GLN A 27 15.27 11.17 -2.27
N LEU A 28 15.15 10.78 -1.00
CA LEU A 28 15.46 11.64 0.17
C LEU A 28 16.92 12.08 0.21
N LEU A 29 17.85 11.27 -0.32
CA LEU A 29 19.26 11.60 -0.43
C LEU A 29 19.61 12.41 -1.69
N SER A 30 18.64 12.68 -2.58
CA SER A 30 18.84 13.37 -3.85
C SER A 30 18.02 14.67 -3.94
N PRO A 31 18.51 15.73 -4.61
CA PRO A 31 17.69 16.90 -4.91
C PRO A 31 16.46 16.54 -5.77
N PRO A 32 15.30 17.22 -5.59
CA PRO A 32 15.10 18.36 -4.69
C PRO A 32 14.72 17.96 -3.25
N LEU A 33 14.56 16.67 -2.93
CA LEU A 33 14.10 16.27 -1.59
C LEU A 33 15.18 16.45 -0.53
N ALA A 34 16.45 16.20 -0.86
CA ALA A 34 17.58 16.38 0.07
C ALA A 34 17.75 17.83 0.56
N SER A 35 17.20 18.83 -0.13
CA SER A 35 17.20 20.22 0.33
C SER A 35 15.94 20.61 1.12
N ARG A 36 14.89 19.78 1.09
CA ARG A 36 13.61 19.99 1.78
C ARG A 36 13.46 19.14 3.03
N PHE A 37 14.14 17.99 3.08
CA PHE A 37 14.04 17.01 4.14
C PHE A 37 15.42 16.63 4.66
N GLN A 38 15.55 16.58 5.97
CA GLN A 38 16.73 16.08 6.67
C GLN A 38 16.45 14.66 7.14
N LEU A 39 17.10 13.67 6.53
CA LEU A 39 17.01 12.29 6.99
C LEU A 39 17.77 12.13 8.32
N VAL A 40 17.04 11.93 9.41
CA VAL A 40 17.60 11.78 10.77
C VAL A 40 17.74 10.33 11.21
N LEU A 41 17.01 9.40 10.58
CA LEU A 41 17.06 7.98 10.91
C LEU A 41 16.60 7.11 9.75
N ILE A 42 17.26 5.96 9.58
CA ILE A 42 16.77 4.85 8.74
C ILE A 42 16.64 3.57 9.57
N ALA A 43 15.69 2.70 9.22
CA ALA A 43 15.54 1.42 9.88
C ALA A 43 14.98 0.32 8.98
N ASN A 44 15.48 -0.91 9.16
CA ASN A 44 14.83 -2.13 8.67
C ASN A 44 14.01 -2.78 9.82
N SER A 45 13.54 -4.02 9.64
CA SER A 45 12.72 -4.70 10.66
C SER A 45 13.47 -5.09 11.94
N ARG A 46 14.81 -4.96 11.98
CA ARG A 46 15.66 -5.40 13.09
C ARG A 46 16.50 -4.27 13.68
N GLN A 47 17.01 -3.39 12.83
CA GLN A 47 18.03 -2.40 13.18
C GLN A 47 17.63 -1.00 12.72
N SER A 48 18.12 0.00 13.44
CA SER A 48 18.03 1.42 13.13
C SER A 48 19.40 2.10 13.17
N LEU A 49 19.55 3.16 12.39
CA LEU A 49 20.76 3.97 12.29
C LEU A 49 20.38 5.45 12.32
N SER A 50 20.89 6.17 13.32
CA SER A 50 20.73 7.62 13.45
C SER A 50 21.70 8.37 12.53
N LEU A 51 21.29 9.55 12.07
CA LEU A 51 22.01 10.40 11.13
C LEU A 51 22.08 11.85 11.65
N PRO A 52 23.07 12.66 11.24
CA PRO A 52 24.13 12.33 10.26
C PRO A 52 25.19 11.39 10.82
N LEU A 53 25.91 10.70 9.92
CA LEU A 53 27.08 9.92 10.30
C LEU A 53 28.28 10.84 10.58
N PRO A 54 29.18 10.51 11.52
CA PRO A 54 30.32 11.36 11.85
C PRO A 54 31.38 11.50 10.74
N ALA A 55 31.57 10.46 9.93
CA ALA A 55 32.74 10.34 9.05
C ALA A 55 32.44 10.54 7.56
N SER A 56 31.30 10.05 7.06
CA SER A 56 30.96 10.08 5.64
C SER A 56 29.45 10.17 5.43
N PRO A 57 28.97 10.77 4.33
CA PRO A 57 27.55 10.82 4.04
C PRO A 57 27.00 9.43 3.74
N LEU A 58 25.74 9.22 4.12
CA LEU A 58 24.98 8.06 3.69
C LEU A 58 24.65 8.18 2.20
N THR A 59 24.79 7.09 1.46
CA THR A 59 24.45 6.97 0.03
C THR A 59 23.56 5.74 -0.20
N PRO A 60 22.82 5.68 -1.32
CA PRO A 60 22.07 4.49 -1.69
C PRO A 60 22.93 3.22 -1.85
N SER A 61 24.23 3.37 -2.09
CA SER A 61 25.15 2.23 -2.25
C SER A 61 25.84 1.80 -0.95
N ASN A 62 25.89 2.65 0.09
CA ASN A 62 26.62 2.35 1.33
C ASN A 62 25.71 2.15 2.56
N TYR A 63 24.41 2.47 2.49
CA TYR A 63 23.56 2.46 3.68
C TYR A 63 23.46 1.09 4.35
N GLN A 64 23.41 0.01 3.55
CA GLN A 64 23.22 -1.34 4.05
C GLN A 64 24.42 -1.83 4.89
N PRO A 65 25.67 -1.84 4.37
CA PRO A 65 26.82 -2.27 5.18
C PRO A 65 27.05 -1.38 6.40
N ILE A 66 26.69 -0.09 6.34
CA ILE A 66 26.78 0.82 7.49
C ILE A 66 25.73 0.45 8.55
N LEU A 67 24.48 0.21 8.15
CA LEU A 67 23.41 -0.22 9.05
C LEU A 67 23.73 -1.57 9.70
N GLU A 68 24.28 -2.53 8.96
CA GLU A 68 24.66 -3.83 9.50
C GLU A 68 25.81 -3.72 10.52
N LYS A 69 26.78 -2.82 10.28
CA LYS A 69 27.95 -2.64 11.13
C LYS A 69 27.71 -1.78 12.37
N TYR A 70 26.93 -0.71 12.23
CA TYR A 70 26.77 0.33 13.26
C TYR A 70 25.32 0.50 13.75
N GLY A 71 24.37 -0.20 13.14
CA GLY A 71 22.97 -0.13 13.52
C GLY A 71 22.73 -0.71 14.91
N THR A 72 21.80 -0.10 15.62
CA THR A 72 21.31 -0.56 16.92
C THR A 72 19.97 -1.27 16.75
N ALA A 73 19.50 -2.02 17.74
CA ALA A 73 18.19 -2.64 17.68
C ALA A 73 17.09 -1.60 17.41
N LEU A 74 16.11 -1.93 16.57
CA LEU A 74 14.99 -1.04 16.31
C LEU A 74 14.16 -0.85 17.58
N ASP A 75 14.06 0.39 18.05
CA ASP A 75 13.11 0.82 19.07
C ASP A 75 12.24 1.97 18.52
N VAL A 76 11.03 1.64 18.07
CA VAL A 76 10.13 2.60 17.43
C VAL A 76 9.80 3.79 18.34
N PRO A 77 9.49 3.62 19.64
CA PRO A 77 9.32 4.75 20.57
C PRO A 77 10.51 5.73 20.58
N SER A 78 11.76 5.24 20.61
CA SER A 78 12.94 6.11 20.50
C SER A 78 12.99 6.87 19.16
N VAL A 79 12.65 6.22 18.04
CA VAL A 79 12.55 6.91 16.73
C VAL A 79 11.56 8.07 16.79
N VAL A 80 10.39 7.84 17.36
CA VAL A 80 9.34 8.86 17.48
C VAL A 80 9.78 9.98 18.42
N SER A 81 10.47 9.64 19.52
CA SER A 81 11.05 10.63 20.43
C SER A 81 12.00 11.56 19.67
N VAL A 82 12.93 11.01 18.87
CA VAL A 82 13.89 11.80 18.07
C VAL A 82 13.18 12.79 17.14
N LEU A 83 12.07 12.39 16.50
CA LEU A 83 11.29 13.28 15.65
C LEU A 83 10.51 14.33 16.45
N SER A 84 9.88 13.94 17.56
CA SER A 84 9.02 14.82 18.35
C SER A 84 9.78 15.92 19.10
N THR A 85 11.00 15.63 19.52
CA THR A 85 11.86 16.56 20.29
C THR A 85 12.93 17.21 19.41
N HIS A 86 12.80 17.15 18.08
CA HIS A 86 13.79 17.74 17.19
C HIS A 86 13.84 19.27 17.41
N PRO A 87 15.01 19.91 17.53
CA PRO A 87 15.13 21.30 17.96
C PRO A 87 14.39 22.33 17.08
N ASP A 88 14.20 22.03 15.80
CA ASP A 88 13.54 22.92 14.86
C ASP A 88 11.99 22.81 14.89
N ALA A 89 11.47 21.59 14.68
CA ALA A 89 10.04 21.28 14.70
C ALA A 89 9.84 19.75 14.73
N PRO A 90 8.66 19.27 15.18
CA PRO A 90 8.29 17.86 15.01
C PRO A 90 8.42 17.39 13.56
N GLY A 91 9.01 16.21 13.37
CA GLY A 91 9.32 15.68 12.05
C GLY A 91 8.24 14.83 11.39
N ILE A 92 8.65 14.10 10.35
CA ILE A 92 7.82 13.16 9.60
C ILE A 92 8.33 11.74 9.83
N PHE A 93 7.43 10.86 10.29
CA PHE A 93 7.63 9.43 10.34
C PHE A 93 7.17 8.79 9.02
N ILE A 94 8.10 8.21 8.27
CA ILE A 94 7.83 7.54 7.01
C ILE A 94 7.75 6.03 7.27
N ASP A 95 6.55 5.47 7.29
CA ASP A 95 6.33 4.03 7.40
C ASP A 95 6.25 3.40 6.00
N SER A 96 7.36 2.88 5.50
CA SER A 96 7.43 2.08 4.27
C SER A 96 7.50 0.57 4.57
N THR A 97 6.88 0.11 5.66
CA THR A 97 6.85 -1.30 6.07
C THR A 97 5.59 -2.01 5.57
N GLY A 98 5.62 -3.34 5.61
CA GLY A 98 4.43 -4.19 5.50
C GLY A 98 3.88 -4.62 6.87
N SER A 99 4.18 -3.90 7.96
CA SER A 99 3.86 -4.32 9.33
C SER A 99 2.40 -4.02 9.72
N ASP A 100 1.75 -4.92 10.46
CA ASP A 100 0.48 -4.63 11.15
C ASP A 100 0.70 -3.88 12.46
N VAL A 101 1.88 -4.02 13.07
CA VAL A 101 2.19 -3.43 14.38
C VAL A 101 2.40 -1.93 14.28
N ILE A 102 3.10 -1.46 13.23
CA ILE A 102 3.48 -0.05 13.08
C ILE A 102 2.26 0.88 12.96
N PRO A 103 1.22 0.57 12.15
CA PRO A 103 0.01 1.38 12.11
C PRO A 103 -0.75 1.50 13.44
N GLY A 104 -0.68 0.46 14.29
CA GLY A 104 -1.24 0.51 15.64
C GLY A 104 -0.63 1.60 16.53
N MET A 105 0.58 2.05 16.20
CA MET A 105 1.27 3.13 16.92
C MET A 105 0.96 4.52 16.36
N TYR A 106 0.33 4.63 15.18
CA TYR A 106 0.06 5.93 14.54
C TYR A 106 -0.68 6.93 15.44
N PRO A 107 -1.73 6.56 16.21
CA PRO A 107 -2.40 7.52 17.08
C PRO A 107 -1.47 8.15 18.12
N GLN A 108 -0.53 7.38 18.66
CA GLN A 108 0.47 7.86 19.61
C GLN A 108 1.48 8.77 18.91
N ILE A 109 1.98 8.37 17.74
CA ILE A 109 2.93 9.16 16.93
C ILE A 109 2.33 10.54 16.60
N LEU A 110 1.09 10.56 16.11
CA LEU A 110 0.36 11.79 15.80
C LEU A 110 0.14 12.66 17.04
N SER A 111 -0.18 12.04 18.19
CA SER A 111 -0.36 12.76 19.46
C SER A 111 0.93 13.41 19.97
N MET A 112 2.10 12.95 19.52
CA MET A 112 3.40 13.55 19.81
C MET A 112 3.79 14.67 18.84
N GLY A 113 2.87 15.12 17.97
CA GLY A 113 3.13 16.18 17.01
C GLY A 113 3.79 15.70 15.71
N VAL A 114 4.06 14.41 15.56
CA VAL A 114 4.84 13.85 14.44
C VAL A 114 3.92 13.48 13.29
N HIS A 115 4.19 14.03 12.10
CA HIS A 115 3.44 13.72 10.88
C HIS A 115 3.75 12.30 10.39
N ILE A 116 2.84 11.69 9.64
CA ILE A 116 3.03 10.34 9.09
C ILE A 116 2.85 10.36 7.57
N VAL A 117 3.76 9.70 6.85
CA VAL A 117 3.63 9.41 5.41
C VAL A 117 3.82 7.92 5.20
N THR A 118 2.91 7.25 4.49
CA THR A 118 2.99 5.79 4.39
C THR A 118 2.31 5.19 3.15
N PRO A 119 2.94 4.22 2.46
CA PRO A 119 2.24 3.29 1.56
C PRO A 119 1.54 2.12 2.29
N ASN A 120 1.68 2.02 3.62
CA ASN A 120 1.12 0.92 4.40
C ASN A 120 -0.41 1.05 4.53
N LYS A 121 -1.11 0.13 3.87
CA LYS A 121 -2.58 0.10 3.85
C LYS A 121 -3.20 -0.28 5.20
N LYS A 122 -2.45 -0.96 6.08
CA LYS A 122 -3.02 -1.68 7.23
C LYS A 122 -3.68 -0.74 8.26
N GLY A 123 -3.14 0.47 8.45
CA GLY A 123 -3.78 1.49 9.30
C GLY A 123 -5.12 2.01 8.76
N PHE A 124 -5.26 2.07 7.43
CA PHE A 124 -6.44 2.65 6.79
C PHE A 124 -7.46 1.63 6.29
N SER A 125 -7.09 0.35 6.24
CA SER A 125 -7.94 -0.76 5.80
C SER A 125 -8.25 -1.79 6.90
N GLY A 126 -7.60 -1.68 8.06
CA GLY A 126 -7.87 -2.51 9.25
C GLY A 126 -9.19 -2.16 9.93
N SER A 127 -9.37 -2.51 11.21
CA SER A 127 -10.63 -2.28 11.94
C SER A 127 -11.08 -0.81 11.93
N GLU A 128 -12.39 -0.58 12.06
CA GLU A 128 -12.95 0.77 12.16
C GLU A 128 -12.38 1.54 13.37
N ALA A 129 -12.16 0.85 14.49
CA ALA A 129 -11.58 1.45 15.69
C ALA A 129 -10.17 2.02 15.44
N LEU A 130 -9.30 1.26 14.75
CA LEU A 130 -7.96 1.74 14.42
C LEU A 130 -8.05 2.95 13.48
N TYR A 131 -8.87 2.86 12.43
CA TYR A 131 -9.04 3.96 11.48
C TYR A 131 -9.50 5.26 12.16
N LYS A 132 -10.55 5.19 13.00
CA LYS A 132 -11.04 6.35 13.77
C LYS A 132 -9.96 6.92 14.69
N SER A 133 -9.24 6.06 15.41
CA SER A 133 -8.15 6.52 16.29
C SER A 133 -7.04 7.28 15.56
N ILE A 134 -6.80 6.96 14.27
CA ILE A 134 -5.84 7.65 13.41
C ILE A 134 -6.42 8.97 12.89
N THR A 135 -7.67 8.97 12.42
CA THR A 135 -8.29 10.17 11.82
C THR A 135 -8.66 11.23 12.85
N GLU A 136 -9.08 10.83 14.05
CA GLU A 136 -9.34 11.76 15.17
C GLU A 136 -8.06 12.44 15.67
N LYS A 137 -6.90 11.81 15.48
CA LYS A 137 -5.59 12.36 15.85
C LYS A 137 -4.89 13.10 14.72
N SER A 138 -5.52 13.24 13.56
CA SER A 138 -4.95 13.97 12.42
C SER A 138 -5.84 15.11 11.94
N PHE A 139 -5.31 15.93 11.03
CA PHE A 139 -6.00 17.03 10.39
C PHE A 139 -7.31 16.56 9.75
N PRO A 140 -8.43 17.29 9.92
CA PRO A 140 -8.53 18.64 10.49
C PRO A 140 -8.70 18.72 12.01
N ASN A 141 -8.78 17.59 12.73
CA ASN A 141 -9.04 17.58 14.17
C ASN A 141 -7.82 18.03 15.00
N THR A 142 -6.62 17.86 14.45
CA THR A 142 -5.34 18.28 15.04
C THR A 142 -4.48 18.96 13.96
N PRO A 143 -3.41 19.70 14.32
CA PRO A 143 -2.51 20.30 13.32
C PRO A 143 -1.56 19.29 12.65
N VAL A 144 -1.61 18.01 13.02
CA VAL A 144 -0.71 16.97 12.54
C VAL A 144 -1.39 16.17 11.43
N THR A 145 -0.65 15.75 10.42
CA THR A 145 -1.24 15.10 9.25
C THR A 145 -0.71 13.69 9.05
N VAL A 146 -1.59 12.83 8.55
CA VAL A 146 -1.26 11.51 8.04
C VAL A 146 -1.60 11.45 6.55
N TYR A 147 -0.61 11.09 5.72
CA TYR A 147 -0.76 10.93 4.28
C TYR A 147 -0.52 9.49 3.86
N GLY A 148 -1.47 8.96 3.10
CA GLY A 148 -1.47 7.59 2.59
C GLY A 148 -1.76 7.50 1.10
N GLU A 149 -1.33 8.47 0.28
CA GLU A 149 -1.66 8.51 -1.16
C GLU A 149 -1.29 7.19 -1.85
N SER A 150 -0.10 6.66 -1.55
CA SER A 150 0.39 5.43 -2.16
C SER A 150 -0.25 4.13 -1.67
N THR A 151 -1.25 4.22 -0.81
CA THR A 151 -2.02 3.04 -0.36
C THR A 151 -2.96 2.52 -1.46
N VAL A 152 -3.41 3.40 -2.37
CA VAL A 152 -4.28 3.07 -3.51
C VAL A 152 -3.74 3.74 -4.77
N GLY A 153 -3.48 2.98 -5.83
CA GLY A 153 -2.98 3.55 -7.10
C GLY A 153 -1.49 3.94 -7.10
N ALA A 154 -0.73 3.59 -6.05
CA ALA A 154 0.72 3.83 -5.94
C ALA A 154 1.13 5.32 -6.07
N GLY A 155 1.49 5.78 -7.28
CA GLY A 155 1.86 7.18 -7.53
C GLY A 155 0.72 8.02 -8.11
N LEU A 156 -0.43 7.40 -8.42
CA LEU A 156 -1.58 8.08 -9.01
C LEU A 156 -2.30 8.92 -7.95
N PRO A 157 -2.81 10.12 -8.32
CA PRO A 157 -3.55 10.99 -7.41
C PRO A 157 -4.98 10.48 -7.22
N ILE A 158 -5.17 9.42 -6.45
CA ILE A 158 -6.49 8.80 -6.23
C ILE A 158 -7.08 9.29 -4.91
N ILE A 159 -6.33 9.21 -3.82
CA ILE A 159 -6.82 9.51 -2.47
C ILE A 159 -7.06 11.01 -2.33
N GLN A 160 -6.10 11.86 -2.75
CA GLN A 160 -6.28 13.30 -2.69
C GLN A 160 -7.43 13.77 -3.58
N THR A 161 -7.53 13.27 -4.82
CA THR A 161 -8.63 13.61 -5.73
C THR A 161 -9.99 13.25 -5.11
N LEU A 162 -10.12 12.06 -4.54
CA LEU A 162 -11.37 11.64 -3.88
C LEU A 162 -11.70 12.53 -2.67
N LYS A 163 -10.71 12.87 -1.84
CA LYS A 163 -10.88 13.79 -0.71
C LYS A 163 -11.31 15.19 -1.16
N ASP A 164 -10.75 15.71 -2.24
CA ASP A 164 -11.07 17.04 -2.77
C ASP A 164 -12.48 17.09 -3.35
N LEU A 165 -12.90 16.06 -4.09
CA LEU A 165 -14.27 15.93 -4.60
C LEU A 165 -15.28 15.91 -3.45
N VAL A 166 -15.10 15.01 -2.48
CA VAL A 166 -15.98 14.92 -1.31
C VAL A 166 -15.94 16.21 -0.47
N GLY A 167 -14.75 16.79 -0.27
CA GLY A 167 -14.57 18.01 0.51
C GLY A 167 -15.20 19.26 -0.12
N THR A 168 -15.38 19.27 -1.43
CA THR A 168 -16.07 20.35 -2.17
C THR A 168 -17.57 20.10 -2.32
N GLY A 169 -18.08 18.97 -1.84
CA GLY A 169 -19.49 18.62 -1.84
C GLY A 169 -19.95 17.77 -3.02
N ASP A 170 -19.02 17.21 -3.80
CA ASP A 170 -19.38 16.24 -4.84
C ASP A 170 -19.85 14.91 -4.21
N GLU A 171 -20.78 14.25 -4.88
CA GLU A 171 -21.41 13.02 -4.41
C GLU A 171 -20.92 11.83 -5.24
N ILE A 172 -20.07 11.01 -4.62
CA ILE A 172 -19.52 9.83 -5.28
C ILE A 172 -20.60 8.77 -5.44
N GLU A 173 -21.02 8.51 -6.68
CA GLU A 173 -22.02 7.49 -6.97
C GLU A 173 -21.41 6.08 -7.02
N LYS A 174 -20.27 5.95 -7.69
CA LYS A 174 -19.61 4.67 -7.93
C LYS A 174 -18.12 4.84 -8.20
N ILE A 175 -17.32 3.95 -7.62
CA ILE A 175 -15.90 3.75 -7.94
C ILE A 175 -15.73 2.31 -8.42
N GLU A 176 -15.18 2.13 -9.62
CA GLU A 176 -14.88 0.82 -10.18
C GLU A 176 -13.51 0.85 -10.86
N GLY A 177 -12.72 -0.19 -10.67
CA GLY A 177 -11.40 -0.25 -11.29
C GLY A 177 -10.59 -1.50 -10.96
N VAL A 178 -9.42 -1.60 -11.60
CA VAL A 178 -8.45 -2.66 -11.34
C VAL A 178 -7.39 -2.12 -10.37
N PHE A 179 -7.39 -2.64 -9.15
CA PHE A 179 -6.57 -2.11 -8.07
C PHE A 179 -5.30 -2.90 -7.79
N SER A 180 -5.13 -4.10 -8.36
CA SER A 180 -3.92 -4.93 -8.19
C SER A 180 -3.09 -4.96 -9.47
N GLY A 181 -1.81 -4.61 -9.37
CA GLY A 181 -0.87 -4.66 -10.49
C GLY A 181 -0.66 -6.10 -10.98
N THR A 182 -0.53 -7.05 -10.06
CA THR A 182 -0.36 -8.48 -10.36
C THR A 182 -1.58 -9.06 -11.07
N LEU A 183 -2.79 -8.81 -10.54
CA LEU A 183 -4.02 -9.29 -11.18
C LEU A 183 -4.27 -8.58 -12.51
N SER A 184 -3.94 -7.29 -12.60
CA SER A 184 -3.99 -6.55 -13.87
C SER A 184 -3.10 -7.20 -14.92
N TYR A 185 -1.84 -7.50 -14.59
CA TYR A 185 -0.92 -8.19 -15.49
C TYR A 185 -1.48 -9.55 -15.93
N ILE A 186 -1.88 -10.39 -14.96
CA ILE A 186 -2.40 -11.74 -15.24
C ILE A 186 -3.60 -11.68 -16.19
N PHE A 187 -4.61 -10.86 -15.89
CA PHE A 187 -5.81 -10.81 -16.73
C PHE A 187 -5.62 -10.10 -18.07
N ASN A 188 -4.70 -9.14 -18.16
CA ASN A 188 -4.34 -8.53 -19.45
C ASN A 188 -3.62 -9.52 -20.38
N GLU A 189 -2.80 -10.42 -19.85
CA GLU A 189 -2.17 -11.47 -20.66
C GLU A 189 -3.13 -12.64 -20.95
N PHE A 190 -3.93 -13.03 -19.96
CA PHE A 190 -4.85 -14.16 -20.05
C PHE A 190 -6.07 -13.89 -20.94
N SER A 191 -6.68 -12.70 -20.83
CA SER A 191 -7.92 -12.32 -21.51
C SER A 191 -7.72 -11.04 -22.33
N LYS A 192 -7.17 -11.21 -23.53
CA LYS A 192 -6.91 -10.15 -24.51
C LYS A 192 -8.14 -9.84 -25.36
N PRO A 193 -8.37 -8.57 -25.74
CA PRO A 193 -9.46 -8.20 -26.66
C PRO A 193 -9.43 -8.94 -28.00
N GLU A 194 -8.24 -9.19 -28.55
CA GLU A 194 -8.02 -9.94 -29.78
C GLU A 194 -8.22 -11.47 -29.63
N GLY A 195 -8.59 -11.94 -28.44
CA GLY A 195 -8.66 -13.35 -28.09
C GLY A 195 -7.31 -13.89 -27.59
N SER A 196 -7.37 -14.96 -26.80
CA SER A 196 -6.20 -15.65 -26.27
C SER A 196 -6.55 -17.10 -25.97
N THR A 197 -5.60 -18.01 -26.17
CA THR A 197 -5.68 -19.42 -25.81
C THR A 197 -4.70 -19.81 -24.70
N VAL A 198 -3.95 -18.84 -24.18
CA VAL A 198 -2.96 -19.08 -23.11
C VAL A 198 -3.65 -19.65 -21.86
N LYS A 199 -2.99 -20.57 -21.16
CA LYS A 199 -3.49 -21.10 -19.90
C LYS A 199 -3.31 -20.07 -18.78
N PHE A 200 -4.19 -20.10 -17.78
CA PHE A 200 -4.09 -19.19 -16.64
C PHE A 200 -2.84 -19.51 -15.81
N SER A 201 -2.59 -20.80 -15.60
CA SER A 201 -1.41 -21.32 -14.91
C SER A 201 -0.10 -20.83 -15.52
N ASP A 202 0.03 -20.85 -16.86
CA ASP A 202 1.21 -20.36 -17.58
C ASP A 202 1.46 -18.87 -17.32
N VAL A 203 0.40 -18.06 -17.36
CA VAL A 203 0.52 -16.61 -17.10
C VAL A 203 0.93 -16.33 -15.65
N VAL A 204 0.39 -17.07 -14.68
CA VAL A 204 0.79 -16.95 -13.27
C VAL A 204 2.24 -17.38 -13.06
N LYS A 205 2.70 -18.47 -13.69
CA LYS A 205 4.10 -18.90 -13.66
C LYS A 205 5.02 -17.81 -14.23
N ILE A 206 4.67 -17.24 -15.37
CA ILE A 206 5.43 -16.12 -15.99
C ILE A 206 5.43 -14.88 -15.07
N ALA A 207 4.30 -14.54 -14.46
CA ALA A 207 4.22 -13.42 -13.52
C ALA A 207 5.16 -13.63 -12.33
N LYS A 208 5.22 -14.86 -11.80
CA LYS A 208 6.12 -15.25 -10.71
C LYS A 208 7.58 -15.14 -11.13
N GLU A 209 7.95 -15.66 -12.30
CA GLU A 209 9.32 -15.58 -12.83
C GLU A 209 9.80 -14.14 -13.02
N LYS A 210 8.90 -13.24 -13.43
CA LYS A 210 9.17 -11.80 -13.56
C LYS A 210 9.19 -11.05 -12.23
N GLY A 211 8.86 -11.70 -11.11
CA GLY A 211 8.74 -11.08 -9.81
C GLY A 211 7.55 -10.13 -9.69
N TYR A 212 6.48 -10.36 -10.46
CA TYR A 212 5.23 -9.59 -10.39
C TYR A 212 4.25 -10.12 -9.35
N THR A 213 4.48 -11.33 -8.82
CA THR A 213 3.70 -11.89 -7.71
C THR A 213 4.48 -11.78 -6.40
N GLU A 214 3.76 -11.91 -5.29
CA GLU A 214 4.37 -12.27 -4.01
C GLU A 214 5.05 -13.66 -4.07
N PRO A 215 5.92 -14.01 -3.10
CA PRO A 215 6.57 -15.32 -3.05
C PRO A 215 5.60 -16.50 -3.14
N ASP A 216 4.39 -16.33 -2.59
CA ASP A 216 3.24 -17.21 -2.77
C ASP A 216 2.15 -16.47 -3.58
N PRO A 217 1.87 -16.87 -4.85
CA PRO A 217 0.87 -16.19 -5.68
C PRO A 217 -0.54 -16.21 -5.09
N ARG A 218 -0.85 -17.10 -4.14
CA ARG A 218 -2.14 -17.14 -3.46
C ARG A 218 -2.43 -15.85 -2.70
N ASP A 219 -1.38 -15.14 -2.23
CA ASP A 219 -1.53 -13.87 -1.53
C ASP A 219 -2.16 -12.80 -2.45
N ASP A 220 -1.72 -12.75 -3.71
CA ASP A 220 -2.30 -11.87 -4.74
C ASP A 220 -3.68 -12.36 -5.19
N LEU A 221 -3.79 -13.67 -5.45
CA LEU A 221 -5.01 -14.31 -5.96
C LEU A 221 -6.16 -14.34 -4.94
N SER A 222 -5.87 -14.16 -3.64
CA SER A 222 -6.89 -14.02 -2.61
C SER A 222 -7.80 -12.81 -2.81
N GLY A 223 -7.36 -11.79 -3.56
CA GLY A 223 -8.06 -10.52 -3.70
C GLY A 223 -7.94 -9.58 -2.49
N SER A 224 -7.25 -10.00 -1.42
CA SER A 224 -7.18 -9.25 -0.16
C SER A 224 -6.51 -7.87 -0.31
N ASP A 225 -5.57 -7.70 -1.25
CA ASP A 225 -4.98 -6.39 -1.56
C ASP A 225 -6.01 -5.44 -2.18
N VAL A 226 -6.88 -5.94 -3.07
CA VAL A 226 -7.97 -5.18 -3.68
C VAL A 226 -9.00 -4.79 -2.61
N ALA A 227 -9.39 -5.73 -1.74
CA ALA A 227 -10.29 -5.47 -0.63
C ALA A 227 -9.74 -4.37 0.30
N ARG A 228 -8.44 -4.40 0.63
CA ARG A 228 -7.82 -3.34 1.44
C ARG A 228 -7.91 -1.98 0.77
N LYS A 229 -7.66 -1.89 -0.54
CA LYS A 229 -7.76 -0.64 -1.30
C LYS A 229 -9.21 -0.13 -1.35
N LEU A 230 -10.18 -1.01 -1.57
CA LEU A 230 -11.61 -0.66 -1.52
C LEU A 230 -12.03 -0.18 -0.13
N SER A 231 -11.55 -0.80 0.95
CA SER A 231 -11.85 -0.35 2.31
C SER A 231 -11.37 1.08 2.56
N ILE A 232 -10.18 1.42 2.03
CA ILE A 232 -9.64 2.79 2.12
C ILE A 232 -10.52 3.77 1.34
N LEU A 233 -10.89 3.43 0.10
CA LEU A 233 -11.73 4.29 -0.74
C LEU A 233 -13.12 4.49 -0.16
N ALA A 234 -13.76 3.40 0.31
CA ALA A 234 -15.09 3.46 0.93
C ALA A 234 -15.10 4.37 2.16
N ARG A 235 -14.05 4.33 3.00
CA ARG A 235 -13.93 5.21 4.17
C ARG A 235 -13.82 6.70 3.85
N LEU A 236 -13.42 7.05 2.63
CA LEU A 236 -13.35 8.44 2.18
C LEU A 236 -14.69 8.95 1.63
N VAL A 237 -15.66 8.06 1.42
CA VAL A 237 -16.99 8.39 0.89
C VAL A 237 -18.01 8.33 2.04
N PRO A 238 -18.56 9.48 2.48
CA PRO A 238 -19.40 9.53 3.70
C PRO A 238 -20.65 8.63 3.67
N THR A 239 -21.18 8.36 2.48
CA THR A 239 -22.40 7.58 2.25
C THR A 239 -22.12 6.10 1.93
N ALA A 240 -20.86 5.68 1.90
CA ALA A 240 -20.51 4.29 1.63
C ALA A 240 -20.93 3.35 2.79
N PRO A 241 -21.12 2.05 2.50
CA PRO A 241 -21.40 1.05 3.54
C PRO A 241 -20.36 1.03 4.66
N ALA A 242 -20.84 0.81 5.89
CA ALA A 242 -19.96 0.66 7.05
C ALA A 242 -19.12 -0.62 6.96
N LEU A 243 -17.85 -0.53 7.39
CA LEU A 243 -16.87 -1.62 7.34
C LEU A 243 -16.25 -1.84 8.74
N PRO A 244 -16.99 -2.44 9.70
CA PRO A 244 -16.55 -2.58 11.09
C PRO A 244 -15.23 -3.35 11.22
N GLU A 245 -15.10 -4.44 10.45
CA GLU A 245 -13.90 -5.27 10.36
C GLU A 245 -12.95 -4.83 9.23
N GLY A 246 -13.13 -3.61 8.70
CA GLY A 246 -12.33 -3.08 7.61
C GLY A 246 -12.46 -3.88 6.33
N TYR A 247 -11.33 -4.20 5.70
CA TYR A 247 -11.31 -4.97 4.46
C TYR A 247 -11.94 -6.37 4.56
N ALA A 248 -11.96 -6.96 5.76
CA ALA A 248 -12.60 -8.26 5.98
C ALA A 248 -14.13 -8.20 5.90
N SER A 249 -14.72 -7.00 6.00
CA SER A 249 -16.16 -6.79 5.77
C SER A 249 -16.55 -6.81 4.29
N ILE A 250 -15.57 -6.82 3.35
CA ILE A 250 -15.82 -6.71 1.92
C ILE A 250 -15.91 -8.11 1.30
N PRO A 251 -17.06 -8.49 0.70
CA PRO A 251 -17.16 -9.66 -0.16
C PRO A 251 -16.04 -9.68 -1.21
N THR A 252 -15.16 -10.67 -1.10
CA THR A 252 -13.96 -10.79 -1.92
C THR A 252 -13.92 -12.18 -2.55
N GLN A 253 -14.05 -12.25 -3.87
CA GLN A 253 -13.94 -13.51 -4.61
C GLN A 253 -12.47 -13.93 -4.67
N SER A 254 -12.12 -15.07 -4.07
CA SER A 254 -10.82 -15.68 -4.26
C SER A 254 -10.66 -16.20 -5.70
N LEU A 255 -9.46 -16.05 -6.24
CA LEU A 255 -9.03 -16.64 -7.52
C LEU A 255 -8.30 -17.96 -7.34
N VAL A 256 -8.24 -18.51 -6.12
CA VAL A 256 -7.82 -19.89 -5.88
C VAL A 256 -9.04 -20.78 -6.13
N PRO A 257 -9.09 -21.58 -7.22
CA PRO A 257 -10.24 -22.42 -7.51
C PRO A 257 -10.39 -23.54 -6.48
N ASP A 258 -11.60 -24.05 -6.29
CA ASP A 258 -11.92 -25.07 -5.28
C ASP A 258 -11.05 -26.34 -5.39
N VAL A 259 -10.67 -26.72 -6.62
CA VAL A 259 -9.77 -27.87 -6.87
C VAL A 259 -8.38 -27.69 -6.23
N LEU A 260 -7.95 -26.45 -6.02
CA LEU A 260 -6.69 -26.08 -5.40
C LEU A 260 -6.85 -25.61 -3.93
N SER A 261 -8.06 -25.62 -3.39
CA SER A 261 -8.32 -25.14 -2.02
C SER A 261 -7.60 -25.96 -0.93
N ASN A 262 -7.30 -27.23 -1.22
CA ASN A 262 -6.60 -28.13 -0.32
C ASN A 262 -5.07 -28.11 -0.49
N ALA A 263 -4.53 -27.37 -1.47
CA ALA A 263 -3.09 -27.23 -1.64
C ALA A 263 -2.52 -26.44 -0.47
N SER A 264 -1.82 -27.13 0.43
CA SER A 264 -1.46 -26.56 1.74
C SER A 264 -0.18 -25.73 1.66
N THR A 265 0.74 -26.12 0.78
CA THR A 265 2.02 -25.41 0.57
C THR A 265 2.01 -24.62 -0.74
N LYS A 266 2.92 -23.63 -0.85
CA LYS A 266 3.11 -22.87 -2.09
C LYS A 266 3.63 -23.77 -3.21
N GLU A 267 4.49 -24.75 -2.88
CA GLU A 267 5.05 -25.71 -3.83
C GLU A 267 3.92 -26.58 -4.42
N GLU A 268 3.09 -27.16 -3.56
CA GLU A 268 1.96 -27.99 -3.97
C GLU A 268 0.98 -27.18 -4.84
N TYR A 269 0.69 -25.93 -4.45
CA TYR A 269 -0.17 -25.06 -5.23
C TYR A 269 0.37 -24.79 -6.64
N LEU A 270 1.69 -24.55 -6.76
CA LEU A 270 2.33 -24.27 -8.05
C LEU A 270 2.40 -25.51 -8.96
N GLU A 271 2.66 -26.68 -8.38
CA GLU A 271 2.68 -27.95 -9.12
C GLU A 271 1.29 -28.30 -9.67
N ARG A 272 0.25 -28.02 -8.88
CA ARG A 272 -1.13 -28.36 -9.23
C ARG A 272 -1.86 -27.24 -9.98
N LEU A 273 -1.24 -26.09 -10.19
CA LEU A 273 -1.90 -24.89 -10.72
C LEU A 273 -2.69 -25.12 -12.03
N GLU A 274 -2.21 -26.03 -12.87
CA GLU A 274 -2.86 -26.43 -14.13
C GLU A 274 -4.24 -27.10 -13.93
N GLU A 275 -4.52 -27.68 -12.77
CA GLU A 275 -5.85 -28.23 -12.42
C GLU A 275 -6.93 -27.15 -12.43
N GLY A 276 -6.56 -25.88 -12.25
CA GLY A 276 -7.46 -24.73 -12.29
C GLY A 276 -7.74 -24.16 -13.68
N ASP A 277 -7.03 -24.60 -14.73
CA ASP A 277 -7.08 -23.93 -16.04
C ASP A 277 -8.46 -24.01 -16.71
N SER A 278 -9.17 -25.13 -16.56
CA SER A 278 -10.51 -25.29 -17.13
C SER A 278 -11.52 -24.30 -16.56
N PHE A 279 -11.43 -23.96 -15.27
CA PHE A 279 -12.29 -22.96 -14.64
C PHE A 279 -12.11 -21.58 -15.31
N PHE A 280 -10.86 -21.13 -15.46
CA PHE A 280 -10.56 -19.83 -16.06
C PHE A 280 -10.83 -19.79 -17.56
N ALA A 281 -10.55 -20.90 -18.28
CA ALA A 281 -10.83 -21.01 -19.71
C ALA A 281 -12.33 -20.83 -19.99
N ASN A 282 -13.19 -21.52 -19.25
CA ASN A 282 -14.65 -21.37 -19.37
C ASN A 282 -15.08 -19.92 -19.14
N LEU A 283 -14.55 -19.25 -18.11
CA LEU A 283 -14.86 -17.86 -17.82
C LEU A 283 -14.45 -16.92 -18.96
N ARG A 284 -13.28 -17.13 -19.57
CA ARG A 284 -12.80 -16.36 -20.72
C ARG A 284 -13.68 -16.60 -21.95
N GLU A 285 -14.04 -17.85 -22.24
CA GLU A 285 -14.89 -18.21 -23.38
C GLU A 285 -16.28 -17.57 -23.26
N GLU A 286 -16.87 -17.57 -22.06
CA GLU A 286 -18.14 -16.88 -21.83
C GLU A 286 -18.04 -15.37 -22.06
N ALA A 287 -16.97 -14.73 -21.58
CA ALA A 287 -16.75 -13.30 -21.83
C ALA A 287 -16.59 -13.01 -23.33
N GLN A 288 -15.83 -13.85 -24.05
CA GLN A 288 -15.61 -13.70 -25.49
C GLN A 288 -16.89 -13.84 -26.32
N LYS A 289 -17.83 -14.74 -25.92
CA LYS A 289 -19.15 -14.86 -26.56
C LYS A 289 -19.96 -13.56 -26.48
N GLU A 290 -19.73 -12.74 -25.47
CA GLU A 290 -20.34 -11.42 -25.29
C GLU A 290 -19.50 -10.27 -25.89
N GLY A 291 -18.37 -10.56 -26.55
CA GLY A 291 -17.44 -9.53 -27.03
C GLY A 291 -16.69 -8.80 -25.91
N LYS A 292 -16.54 -9.43 -24.75
CA LYS A 292 -15.95 -8.87 -23.52
C LYS A 292 -14.65 -9.57 -23.11
N VAL A 293 -13.99 -9.03 -22.09
CA VAL A 293 -12.76 -9.59 -21.50
C VAL A 293 -12.90 -9.73 -19.99
N VAL A 294 -12.16 -10.67 -19.40
CA VAL A 294 -12.23 -10.92 -17.96
C VAL A 294 -11.25 -10.00 -17.22
N ARG A 295 -11.69 -9.29 -16.20
CA ARG A 295 -10.82 -8.51 -15.30
C ARG A 295 -11.21 -8.76 -13.84
N TYR A 296 -10.23 -8.67 -12.95
CA TYR A 296 -10.50 -8.63 -11.51
C TYR A 296 -10.65 -7.18 -11.06
N VAL A 297 -11.87 -6.81 -10.69
CA VAL A 297 -12.24 -5.43 -10.38
C VAL A 297 -12.62 -5.30 -8.92
N GLY A 298 -12.35 -4.11 -8.37
CA GLY A 298 -13.01 -3.66 -7.16
C GLY A 298 -14.16 -2.74 -7.52
N VAL A 299 -15.27 -2.85 -6.80
CA VAL A 299 -16.46 -2.03 -6.98
C VAL A 299 -16.89 -1.47 -5.63
N LEU A 300 -17.04 -0.15 -5.57
CA LEU A 300 -17.79 0.58 -4.55
C LEU A 300 -18.97 1.24 -5.28
N ASP A 301 -20.18 0.74 -5.07
CA ASP A 301 -21.41 1.30 -5.60
C ASP A 301 -22.23 1.85 -4.44
N VAL A 302 -22.29 3.17 -4.32
CA VAL A 302 -22.94 3.84 -3.19
C VAL A 302 -24.45 3.75 -3.31
N LYS A 303 -24.99 3.83 -4.54
CA LYS A 303 -26.43 3.74 -4.81
C LYS A 303 -26.99 2.38 -4.41
N GLU A 304 -26.24 1.32 -4.73
CA GLU A 304 -26.62 -0.06 -4.40
C GLU A 304 -26.12 -0.52 -3.02
N GLY A 305 -25.43 0.35 -2.26
CA GLY A 305 -24.89 0.03 -0.94
C GLY A 305 -23.88 -1.13 -0.97
N LYS A 306 -23.09 -1.23 -2.04
CA LYS A 306 -22.24 -2.38 -2.33
C LYS A 306 -20.76 -2.05 -2.32
N VAL A 307 -19.96 -2.89 -1.66
CA VAL A 307 -18.50 -2.90 -1.80
C VAL A 307 -18.06 -4.34 -2.05
N GLU A 308 -17.40 -4.64 -3.15
CA GLU A 308 -16.97 -6.01 -3.47
C GLU A 308 -15.72 -6.04 -4.36
N ALA A 309 -14.96 -7.12 -4.26
CA ALA A 309 -13.86 -7.45 -5.17
C ALA A 309 -14.16 -8.77 -5.88
N LYS A 310 -14.20 -8.77 -7.22
CA LYS A 310 -14.63 -9.93 -7.99
C LYS A 310 -14.10 -9.94 -9.43
N LEU A 311 -14.30 -11.07 -10.11
CA LEU A 311 -14.21 -11.14 -11.55
C LEU A 311 -15.40 -10.43 -12.20
N ALA A 312 -15.10 -9.64 -13.22
CA ALA A 312 -16.06 -8.97 -14.09
C ALA A 312 -15.74 -9.26 -15.56
N LYS A 313 -16.79 -9.20 -16.39
CA LYS A 313 -16.74 -9.30 -17.85
C LYS A 313 -17.01 -7.92 -18.43
#